data_AF-A0A850CMW8-F1
#
_entry.id   AF-A0A850CMW8-F1
#
_cell.length_a   1.000
_cell.length_b   1.000
_cell.length_c   1.000
_cell.angle_alpha   90.00
_cell.angle_beta   90.00
_cell.angle_gamma   90.00
#
_symmetry.space_group_name_H-M   'P 1'
#
loop_
_entity.id
_entity.type
_entity.pdbx_description
1 polymer ?
#
loop_
_entity_poly.entity_id
_entity_poly.type
_entity_poly.pdbx_seq_one_letter_code
_entity_poly.pdbx_strand_id
1 'polypeptide(L)'
;MTDRPRDRHLTPVHDEPPTYDYGPADWTPPAQTGTHDPVADHDAERDVLGGILRNPATLDDVSLILEPRDFHRPAHETIYGAILALYARTRPVDITTVANQLAGDLKSIGGRTTLEELRLRGLGVLDPAWHAEIVRDIATRRRLDSAGDRFKQLARTPGGTTTLELLDAAAQELEAIPRTVPGVDTATTSSWAPVDLAAIIANGEVLEQPTQLARNDGQCLLYPAAVHSISGEPESGKSWIALIAAAQTLRHTTDEHVTYVDFEDRAGRVVPRLINLGAPAQAIVERFHYIRPSAALDPAGRKLLDTYASQSSLAIIDGVTEAMTMHGLSLLDNEDAARYLDLLPRHLADQGPAVLQIDHVVKDSEKQGRWAIGAGHKLAGLDGAAYGVKVLEPFGRGKIGRAAIAVHKDRPGAVREIALGNAVAHLVIDSRGDSMAAWLEEPSSMPKSADGAGRPTHLMEKVSRYVEMYPGASQNDIEKGVTGKVQYLRMAINSLVAEGYLTVTAGPRNTRNHSVIAVFREDESDAS
;
A
#
# COMPACT_ATOMS: atom_id res chain seq x y z
N MET A 1 77.66 -33.95 -4.54
CA MET A 1 76.44 -33.37 -5.13
C MET A 1 75.28 -34.06 -4.45
N THR A 2 74.72 -33.37 -3.49
CA THR A 2 73.95 -33.91 -2.36
C THR A 2 72.45 -33.90 -2.65
N ASP A 3 71.88 -35.09 -2.55
CA ASP A 3 70.45 -35.40 -2.53
C ASP A 3 69.78 -34.67 -1.35
N ARG A 4 68.80 -33.80 -1.64
CA ARG A 4 68.07 -33.00 -0.64
C ARG A 4 66.66 -33.60 -0.41
N PRO A 5 66.14 -33.50 0.82
CA PRO A 5 64.98 -34.28 1.26
C PRO A 5 63.65 -33.67 0.79
N ARG A 6 62.61 -34.53 0.79
CA ARG A 6 61.21 -34.22 0.47
C ARG A 6 60.64 -33.17 1.44
N ASP A 7 60.21 -32.03 0.89
CA ASP A 7 59.44 -31.03 1.61
C ASP A 7 58.06 -31.59 2.01
N ARG A 8 57.74 -31.46 3.29
CA ARG A 8 56.40 -31.69 3.84
C ARG A 8 55.50 -30.54 3.39
N HIS A 9 54.40 -30.85 2.72
CA HIS A 9 53.30 -29.91 2.52
C HIS A 9 52.78 -29.43 3.88
N LEU A 10 53.09 -28.19 4.25
CA LEU A 10 52.34 -27.42 5.23
C LEU A 10 51.12 -26.87 4.51
N THR A 11 49.95 -27.45 4.77
CA THR A 11 48.67 -26.79 4.49
C THR A 11 48.57 -25.55 5.39
N PRO A 12 48.23 -24.37 4.85
CA PRO A 12 47.95 -23.22 5.71
C PRO A 12 46.66 -23.52 6.47
N VAL A 13 46.76 -23.61 7.80
CA VAL A 13 45.60 -23.51 8.68
C VAL A 13 45.19 -22.04 8.65
N HIS A 14 44.20 -21.73 7.81
CA HIS A 14 43.41 -20.52 8.00
C HIS A 14 42.51 -20.81 9.21
N ASP A 15 42.94 -20.37 10.39
CA ASP A 15 42.02 -20.17 11.50
C ASP A 15 41.08 -19.04 11.07
N GLU A 16 39.89 -19.41 10.56
CA GLU A 16 38.78 -18.47 10.46
C GLU A 16 38.48 -17.96 11.87
N PRO A 17 38.36 -16.63 12.08
CA PRO A 17 37.85 -16.13 13.35
C PRO A 17 36.43 -16.70 13.55
N PRO A 18 36.04 -17.06 14.78
CA PRO A 18 34.70 -17.59 15.03
C PRO A 18 33.67 -16.58 14.52
N THR A 19 32.84 -17.01 13.57
CA THR A 19 31.68 -16.26 13.11
C THR A 19 30.69 -16.20 14.27
N TYR A 20 30.61 -15.04 14.93
CA TYR A 20 29.50 -14.76 15.83
C TYR A 20 28.28 -14.46 14.97
N ASP A 21 27.33 -15.40 14.98
CA ASP A 21 26.00 -15.25 14.40
C ASP A 21 25.25 -14.14 15.16
N TYR A 22 25.24 -12.94 14.59
CA TYR A 22 24.31 -11.87 14.99
C TYR A 22 23.07 -11.97 14.09
N GLY A 23 22.34 -13.07 14.19
CA GLY A 23 20.92 -13.09 13.83
C GLY A 23 20.10 -12.30 14.86
N PRO A 24 18.86 -11.88 14.54
CA PRO A 24 17.98 -11.23 15.51
C PRO A 24 17.76 -12.23 16.64
N ALA A 25 18.36 -11.98 17.79
CA ALA A 25 18.09 -12.78 18.97
C ALA A 25 16.61 -12.59 19.27
N ASP A 26 15.83 -13.67 19.13
CA ASP A 26 14.53 -13.80 19.77
C ASP A 26 14.73 -13.41 21.23
N TRP A 27 14.42 -12.17 21.58
CA TRP A 27 14.43 -11.74 22.96
C TRP A 27 13.38 -12.58 23.66
N THR A 28 13.86 -13.61 24.34
CA THR A 28 13.09 -14.36 25.29
C THR A 28 13.49 -13.76 26.63
N PRO A 29 12.54 -13.16 27.39
CA PRO A 29 12.86 -12.71 28.74
C PRO A 29 13.47 -13.92 29.48
N PRO A 30 14.64 -13.76 30.13
CA PRO A 30 15.42 -14.89 30.61
C PRO A 30 14.58 -15.82 31.48
N ALA A 31 14.75 -17.14 31.28
CA ALA A 31 14.06 -18.16 32.06
C ALA A 31 14.27 -17.89 33.56
N GLN A 32 13.15 -17.66 34.24
CA GLN A 32 13.07 -17.09 35.59
C GLN A 32 13.67 -18.03 36.64
N THR A 33 14.92 -17.79 37.02
CA THR A 33 15.56 -18.42 38.19
C THR A 33 16.12 -17.35 39.13
N GLY A 34 15.28 -16.84 40.02
CA GLY A 34 15.68 -15.92 41.08
C GLY A 34 14.54 -15.02 41.55
N THR A 35 14.49 -14.74 42.86
CA THR A 35 13.52 -13.83 43.48
C THR A 35 13.71 -12.41 42.93
N HIS A 36 12.99 -12.06 41.87
CA HIS A 36 13.12 -10.75 41.26
C HIS A 36 12.02 -9.79 41.74
N ASP A 37 12.44 -8.64 42.23
CA ASP A 37 11.56 -7.53 42.59
C ASP A 37 11.05 -6.88 41.28
N PRO A 38 9.73 -6.85 41.03
CA PRO A 38 9.18 -6.31 39.78
C PRO A 38 9.46 -4.81 39.57
N VAL A 39 9.99 -4.11 40.58
CA VAL A 39 10.33 -2.68 40.50
C VAL A 39 11.84 -2.38 40.61
N ALA A 40 12.72 -3.37 40.85
CA ALA A 40 14.16 -3.12 40.94
C ALA A 40 15.06 -4.32 40.59
N ASP A 41 16.09 -4.07 39.77
CA ASP A 41 17.26 -4.96 39.63
C ASP A 41 18.55 -4.23 39.97
N HIS A 42 18.99 -4.36 41.21
CA HIS A 42 20.24 -3.75 41.64
C HIS A 42 21.48 -4.44 41.10
N ASP A 43 21.36 -5.69 40.67
CA ASP A 43 22.49 -6.43 40.12
C ASP A 43 22.70 -6.02 38.67
N ALA A 44 21.65 -5.97 37.85
CA ALA A 44 21.71 -5.41 36.50
C ALA A 44 22.21 -3.95 36.49
N GLU A 45 21.73 -3.09 37.40
CA GLU A 45 22.23 -1.71 37.50
C GLU A 45 23.75 -1.64 37.77
N ARG A 46 24.26 -2.52 38.65
CA ARG A 46 25.69 -2.56 38.93
C ARG A 46 26.48 -3.15 37.76
N ASP A 47 25.91 -4.10 37.03
CA ASP A 47 26.53 -4.72 35.86
C ASP A 47 26.66 -3.71 34.71
N VAL A 48 25.66 -2.87 34.49
CA VAL A 48 25.72 -1.73 33.56
C VAL A 48 26.84 -0.76 33.94
N LEU A 49 26.81 -0.24 35.18
CA LEU A 49 27.82 0.74 35.63
C LEU A 49 29.23 0.16 35.66
N GLY A 50 29.37 -1.09 36.09
CA GLY A 50 30.63 -1.81 36.12
C GLY A 50 31.20 -2.06 34.73
N GLY A 51 30.34 -2.45 33.79
CA GLY A 51 30.66 -2.61 32.38
C GLY A 51 31.21 -1.32 31.76
N ILE A 52 30.53 -0.20 31.97
CA ILE A 52 30.97 1.11 31.47
C ILE A 52 32.30 1.54 32.12
N LEU A 53 32.44 1.43 33.44
CA LEU A 53 33.67 1.82 34.15
C LEU A 53 34.89 0.95 33.75
N ARG A 54 34.64 -0.26 33.23
CA ARG A 54 35.69 -1.15 32.73
C ARG A 54 35.99 -0.91 31.25
N ASN A 55 34.95 -0.73 30.43
CA ASN A 55 35.07 -0.43 29.01
C ASN A 55 34.16 0.76 28.66
N PRO A 56 34.69 2.00 28.73
CA PRO A 56 33.91 3.20 28.42
C PRO A 56 33.33 3.25 27.01
N ALA A 57 33.85 2.48 26.06
CA ALA A 57 33.30 2.42 24.69
C ALA A 57 31.87 1.84 24.65
N THR A 58 31.49 1.03 25.64
CA THR A 58 30.12 0.50 25.76
C THR A 58 29.07 1.57 26.07
N LEU A 59 29.52 2.77 26.45
CA LEU A 59 28.62 3.88 26.73
C LEU A 59 27.89 4.37 25.47
N ASP A 60 28.46 4.17 24.28
CA ASP A 60 27.83 4.51 23.00
C ASP A 60 26.46 3.80 22.91
N ASP A 61 26.43 2.49 23.15
CA ASP A 61 25.21 1.67 23.07
C ASP A 61 24.31 1.88 24.30
N VAL A 62 24.89 1.88 25.51
CA VAL A 62 24.11 2.01 26.76
C VAL A 62 23.40 3.35 26.85
N SER A 63 24.00 4.44 26.34
CA SER A 63 23.39 5.77 26.36
C SER A 63 22.17 5.91 25.45
N LEU A 64 22.04 5.05 24.43
CA LEU A 64 20.84 4.95 23.61
C LEU A 64 19.69 4.26 24.34
N ILE A 65 20.02 3.39 25.31
CA ILE A 65 19.05 2.56 26.03
C ILE A 65 18.62 3.20 27.34
N LEU A 66 19.51 3.83 28.11
CA LEU A 66 19.25 4.31 29.48
C LEU A 66 19.45 5.80 29.69
N GLU A 67 18.58 6.36 30.52
CA GLU A 67 18.67 7.67 31.15
C GLU A 67 18.99 7.50 32.66
N PRO A 68 19.59 8.50 33.32
CA PRO A 68 19.89 8.42 34.76
C PRO A 68 18.69 8.02 35.63
N ARG A 69 17.50 8.56 35.34
CA ARG A 69 16.25 8.27 36.05
C ARG A 69 15.74 6.82 35.93
N ASP A 70 16.34 6.01 35.06
CA ASP A 70 16.01 4.59 34.94
C ASP A 70 16.66 3.73 36.02
N PHE A 71 17.68 4.24 36.70
CA PHE A 71 18.25 3.57 37.86
C PHE A 71 17.31 3.73 39.06
N HIS A 72 16.98 2.64 39.74
CA HIS A 72 16.22 2.66 40.97
C HIS A 72 17.04 3.26 42.12
N ARG A 73 18.36 3.01 42.16
CA ARG A 73 19.21 3.55 43.23
C ARG A 73 19.65 4.97 42.90
N PRO A 74 19.38 5.96 43.79
CA PRO A 74 19.84 7.34 43.58
C PRO A 74 21.37 7.44 43.40
N ALA A 75 22.13 6.58 44.08
CA ALA A 75 23.58 6.54 43.92
C ALA A 75 24.00 6.12 42.51
N HIS A 76 23.32 5.13 41.91
CA HIS A 76 23.62 4.67 40.56
C HIS A 76 23.17 5.69 39.51
N GLU A 77 22.00 6.30 39.68
CA GLU A 77 21.54 7.45 38.88
C GLU A 77 22.59 8.57 38.86
N THR A 78 23.08 8.95 40.05
CA THR A 78 24.10 10.01 40.20
C THR A 78 25.41 9.64 39.50
N ILE A 79 25.87 8.39 39.66
CA ILE A 79 27.09 7.89 39.01
C ILE A 79 26.93 7.91 37.48
N TYR A 80 25.83 7.39 36.95
CA TYR A 80 25.56 7.35 35.51
C TYR A 80 25.47 8.77 34.91
N GLY A 81 24.78 9.68 35.60
CA GLY A 81 24.71 11.09 35.20
C GLY A 81 26.09 11.75 35.12
N ALA A 82 26.98 11.47 36.08
CA ALA A 82 28.36 11.97 36.03
C ALA A 82 29.18 11.37 34.88
N ILE A 83 28.99 10.09 34.60
CA ILE A 83 29.60 9.41 33.44
C ILE A 83 29.16 10.06 32.13
N LEU A 84 27.85 10.25 31.93
CA LEU A 84 27.30 10.91 30.74
C LEU A 84 27.82 12.35 30.60
N ALA A 85 27.93 13.10 31.69
CA ALA A 85 28.45 14.47 31.67
C ALA A 85 29.93 14.54 31.27
N LEU A 86 30.75 13.56 31.66
CA LEU A 86 32.14 13.45 31.23
C LEU A 86 32.23 13.07 29.75
N TYR A 87 31.45 12.07 29.35
CA TYR A 87 31.39 11.58 27.97
C TYR A 87 30.95 12.69 26.99
N ALA A 88 29.91 13.45 27.32
CA ALA A 88 29.43 14.58 26.51
C ALA A 88 30.48 15.70 26.35
N ARG A 89 31.42 15.81 27.29
CA ARG A 89 32.54 16.77 27.24
C ARG A 89 33.82 16.15 26.68
N THR A 90 33.71 14.97 26.06
CA THR A 90 34.82 14.17 25.52
C THR A 90 35.97 13.99 26.51
N ARG A 91 35.64 13.88 27.80
CA ARG A 91 36.60 13.59 28.88
C ARG A 91 36.71 12.08 29.09
N PRO A 92 37.90 11.57 29.47
CA PRO A 92 38.07 10.17 29.83
C PRO A 92 37.08 9.78 30.93
N VAL A 93 36.45 8.60 30.78
CA VAL A 93 35.60 8.00 31.81
C VAL A 93 36.43 6.92 32.50
N ASP A 94 36.94 7.25 33.67
CA ASP A 94 37.64 6.33 34.56
C ASP A 94 37.30 6.69 36.02
N ILE A 95 37.67 5.85 36.97
CA ILE A 95 37.31 6.06 38.39
C ILE A 95 37.78 7.42 38.91
N THR A 96 38.94 7.90 38.46
CA THR A 96 39.48 9.17 38.93
C THR A 96 38.70 10.34 38.37
N THR A 97 38.39 10.33 37.07
CA THR A 97 37.62 11.40 36.45
C THR A 97 36.18 11.41 36.94
N VAL A 98 35.54 10.24 37.10
CA VAL A 98 34.18 10.11 37.64
C VAL A 98 34.13 10.58 39.09
N ALA A 99 35.07 10.16 39.95
CA ALA A 99 35.13 10.64 41.33
C ALA A 99 35.34 12.16 41.43
N ASN A 100 36.15 12.74 40.54
CA ASN A 100 36.37 14.19 40.51
C ASN A 100 35.12 14.95 40.03
N GLN A 101 34.42 14.42 39.02
CA GLN A 101 33.13 14.96 38.56
C GLN A 101 32.08 14.91 39.67
N LEU A 102 32.17 13.90 40.55
CA LEU A 102 31.30 13.69 41.69
C LEU A 102 31.78 14.37 42.98
N ALA A 103 32.76 15.29 42.98
CA ALA A 103 33.37 15.77 44.23
C ALA A 103 32.38 16.26 45.32
N GLY A 104 31.22 16.82 44.92
CA GLY A 104 30.14 17.23 45.84
C GLY A 104 29.26 16.07 46.35
N ASP A 105 29.12 15.01 45.56
CA ASP A 105 28.21 13.87 45.81
C ASP A 105 28.97 12.57 46.12
N LEU A 106 30.31 12.58 46.07
CA LEU A 106 31.13 11.38 46.18
C LEU A 106 30.91 10.66 47.51
N LYS A 107 30.67 11.42 48.59
CA LYS A 107 30.36 10.86 49.91
C LYS A 107 28.96 10.24 49.96
N SER A 108 27.96 10.82 49.27
CA SER A 108 26.58 10.32 49.30
C SER A 108 26.41 9.02 48.49
N ILE A 109 27.27 8.78 47.49
CA ILE A 109 27.30 7.53 46.72
C ILE A 109 28.16 6.41 47.35
N GLY A 110 28.71 6.61 48.56
CA GLY A 110 29.55 5.62 49.26
C GLY A 110 31.07 5.75 49.01
N GLY A 111 31.50 6.83 48.34
CA GLY A 111 32.92 7.14 48.15
C GLY A 111 33.54 6.49 46.92
N ARG A 112 34.86 6.66 46.76
CA ARG A 112 35.62 6.04 45.67
C ARG A 112 35.55 4.51 45.70
N THR A 113 35.39 3.93 46.89
CA THR A 113 35.29 2.47 47.07
C THR A 113 34.12 1.89 46.28
N THR A 114 32.96 2.56 46.26
CA THR A 114 31.80 2.13 45.45
C THR A 114 32.15 2.04 43.96
N LEU A 115 32.89 3.02 43.43
CA LEU A 115 33.29 3.02 42.01
C LEU A 115 34.27 1.89 41.68
N GLU A 116 35.19 1.56 42.61
CA GLU A 116 36.08 0.42 42.45
C GLU A 116 35.33 -0.91 42.51
N GLU A 117 34.37 -1.06 43.43
CA GLU A 117 33.52 -2.25 43.53
C GLU A 117 32.70 -2.48 42.26
N LEU A 118 32.09 -1.41 41.72
CA LEU A 118 31.38 -1.47 40.45
C LEU A 118 32.31 -1.90 39.30
N ARG A 119 33.49 -1.27 39.17
CA ARG A 119 34.45 -1.63 38.12
C ARG A 119 34.94 -3.07 38.23
N LEU A 120 35.16 -3.57 39.46
CA LEU A 120 35.53 -4.97 39.70
C LEU A 120 34.40 -5.92 39.31
N ARG A 121 33.15 -5.56 39.58
CA ARG A 121 32.00 -6.36 39.14
C ARG A 121 31.89 -6.45 37.61
N GLY A 122 32.21 -5.36 36.91
CA GLY A 122 32.30 -5.33 35.46
C GLY A 122 33.25 -6.36 34.83
N LEU A 123 34.17 -6.98 35.59
CA LEU A 123 35.06 -8.04 35.08
C LEU A 123 34.30 -9.24 34.49
N GLY A 124 33.11 -9.55 35.01
CA GLY A 124 32.27 -10.66 34.58
C GLY A 124 31.16 -10.31 33.60
N VAL A 125 31.02 -9.03 33.21
CA VAL A 125 29.95 -8.55 32.34
C VAL A 125 30.43 -8.59 30.89
N LEU A 126 29.82 -9.44 30.08
CA LEU A 126 30.12 -9.56 28.65
C LEU A 126 29.43 -8.49 27.82
N ASP A 127 28.18 -8.17 28.14
CA ASP A 127 27.35 -7.22 27.42
C ASP A 127 26.62 -6.28 28.39
N PRO A 128 27.14 -5.05 28.61
CA PRO A 128 26.46 -4.04 29.42
C PRO A 128 25.17 -3.50 28.80
N ALA A 129 25.02 -3.54 27.46
CA ALA A 129 23.82 -3.07 26.78
C ALA A 129 22.64 -4.00 27.06
N TRP A 130 22.85 -5.31 27.05
CA TRP A 130 21.82 -6.27 27.47
C TRP A 130 21.33 -6.04 28.91
N HIS A 131 22.22 -5.74 29.86
CA HIS A 131 21.81 -5.41 31.22
C HIS A 131 21.09 -4.05 31.29
N ALA A 132 21.42 -3.13 30.38
CA ALA A 132 20.74 -1.84 30.27
C ALA A 132 19.28 -1.99 29.83
N GLU A 133 18.99 -2.96 28.96
CA GLU A 133 17.64 -3.33 28.56
C GLU A 133 16.79 -3.80 29.75
N ILE A 134 17.36 -4.63 30.63
CA ILE A 134 16.70 -5.08 31.87
C ILE A 134 16.35 -3.88 32.76
N VAL A 135 17.31 -3.00 33.00
CA VAL A 135 17.10 -1.80 33.83
C VAL A 135 16.00 -0.91 33.22
N ARG A 136 15.98 -0.77 31.88
CA ARG A 136 14.97 0.03 31.18
C ARG A 136 13.58 -0.61 31.28
N ASP A 137 13.43 -1.92 31.08
CA ASP A 137 12.13 -2.61 31.23
C ASP A 137 11.56 -2.39 32.63
N ILE A 138 12.38 -2.60 33.67
CA ILE A 138 11.96 -2.40 35.07
C ILE A 138 11.63 -0.92 35.33
N ALA A 139 12.38 0.03 34.78
CA ALA A 139 12.07 1.45 34.87
C ALA A 139 10.72 1.81 34.22
N THR A 140 10.41 1.21 33.07
CA THR A 140 9.11 1.36 32.40
C THR A 140 7.97 0.84 33.27
N ARG A 141 8.15 -0.32 33.93
CA ARG A 141 7.17 -0.85 34.91
C ARG A 141 6.94 0.11 36.07
N ARG A 142 8.00 0.70 36.64
CA ARG A 142 7.87 1.72 37.70
C ARG A 142 7.11 2.95 37.26
N ARG A 143 7.35 3.42 36.03
CA ARG A 143 6.62 4.57 35.45
C ARG A 143 5.15 4.24 35.27
N LEU A 144 4.83 3.02 34.83
CA LEU A 144 3.47 2.54 34.69
C LEU A 144 2.74 2.47 36.04
N ASP A 145 3.39 1.93 37.08
CA ASP A 145 2.82 1.90 38.44
C ASP A 145 2.56 3.32 38.96
N SER A 146 3.54 4.21 38.79
CA SER A 146 3.43 5.63 39.15
C SER A 146 2.29 6.34 38.40
N ALA A 147 2.10 6.05 37.11
CA ALA A 147 0.99 6.58 36.34
C ALA A 147 -0.37 6.06 36.83
N GLY A 148 -0.44 4.78 37.21
CA GLY A 148 -1.62 4.19 37.85
C GLY A 148 -1.99 4.92 39.14
N ASP A 149 -1.01 5.28 39.97
CA ASP A 149 -1.24 6.08 41.17
C ASP A 149 -1.67 7.53 40.85
N ARG A 150 -1.11 8.15 39.80
CA ARG A 150 -1.56 9.47 39.33
C ARG A 150 -2.99 9.44 38.79
N PHE A 151 -3.39 8.38 38.08
CA PHE A 151 -4.79 8.19 37.67
C PHE A 151 -5.73 8.11 38.87
N LYS A 152 -5.37 7.38 39.92
CA LYS A 152 -6.15 7.32 41.17
C LYS A 152 -6.27 8.71 41.82
N GLN A 153 -5.22 9.52 41.78
CA GLN A 153 -5.23 10.87 42.32
C GLN A 153 -6.12 11.80 41.48
N LEU A 154 -5.96 11.80 40.16
CA LEU A 154 -6.77 12.58 39.22
C LEU A 154 -8.27 12.29 39.40
N ALA A 155 -8.64 11.02 39.51
CA ALA A 155 -10.02 10.60 39.72
C ALA A 155 -10.62 11.05 41.07
N ARG A 156 -9.78 11.40 42.05
CA ARG A 156 -10.16 11.84 43.39
C ARG A 156 -10.03 13.35 43.62
N THR A 157 -9.62 14.11 42.60
CA THR A 157 -9.48 15.57 42.68
C THR A 157 -10.83 16.21 42.99
N PRO A 158 -10.97 16.96 44.11
CA PRO A 158 -12.22 17.64 44.46
C PRO A 158 -12.56 18.75 43.44
N GLY A 159 -13.86 18.99 43.24
CA GLY A 159 -14.43 19.77 42.13
C GLY A 159 -13.74 21.10 41.77
N GLY A 160 -13.82 21.43 40.47
CA GLY A 160 -13.14 22.56 39.84
C GLY A 160 -12.56 22.23 38.46
N THR A 161 -12.37 20.94 38.18
CA THR A 161 -11.89 20.38 36.91
C THR A 161 -12.99 19.56 36.26
N THR A 162 -13.18 19.69 34.95
CA THR A 162 -14.15 18.91 34.19
C THR A 162 -13.66 17.49 33.96
N THR A 163 -14.58 16.54 33.71
CA THR A 163 -14.20 15.15 33.38
C THR A 163 -13.30 15.06 32.14
N LEU A 164 -13.50 15.94 31.15
CA LEU A 164 -12.65 15.98 29.95
C LEU A 164 -11.21 16.39 30.28
N GLU A 165 -11.03 17.43 31.09
CA GLU A 165 -9.69 17.85 31.53
C GLU A 165 -8.97 16.76 32.34
N LEU A 166 -9.70 15.96 33.13
CA LEU A 166 -9.13 14.80 33.83
C LEU A 166 -8.72 13.68 32.87
N LEU A 167 -9.49 13.44 31.80
CA LEU A 167 -9.16 12.45 30.76
C LEU A 167 -7.96 12.89 29.93
N ASP A 168 -7.87 14.17 29.57
CA ASP A 168 -6.74 14.73 28.83
C ASP A 168 -5.45 14.66 29.68
N ALA A 169 -5.52 14.99 30.96
CA ALA A 169 -4.39 14.84 31.89
C ALA A 169 -3.96 13.37 32.03
N ALA A 170 -4.91 12.43 32.10
CA ALA A 170 -4.61 11.00 32.13
C ALA A 170 -3.98 10.51 30.81
N ALA A 171 -4.43 11.04 29.66
CA ALA A 171 -3.85 10.72 28.36
C ALA A 171 -2.39 11.19 28.27
N GLN A 172 -2.09 12.41 28.73
CA GLN A 172 -0.72 12.94 28.78
C GLN A 172 0.20 12.08 29.67
N GLU A 173 -0.29 11.63 30.81
CA GLU A 173 0.44 10.75 31.72
C GLU A 173 0.75 9.39 31.10
N LEU A 174 -0.19 8.83 30.33
CA LEU A 174 0.01 7.58 29.60
C LEU A 174 0.99 7.76 28.43
N GLU A 175 0.90 8.89 27.72
CA GLU A 175 1.77 9.22 26.59
C GLU A 175 3.22 9.46 27.01
N ALA A 176 3.44 9.96 28.23
CA ALA A 176 4.77 10.14 28.80
C ALA A 176 5.51 8.81 29.12
N ILE A 177 4.82 7.67 29.10
CA ILE A 177 5.44 6.36 29.25
C ILE A 177 5.99 5.92 27.89
N PRO A 178 7.31 5.67 27.76
CA PRO A 178 7.87 5.17 26.51
C PRO A 178 7.17 3.89 26.06
N ARG A 179 6.70 3.88 24.80
CA ARG A 179 6.07 2.71 24.18
C ARG A 179 7.07 1.66 23.71
N THR A 180 8.35 1.92 23.89
CA THR A 180 9.44 1.02 23.54
C THR A 180 9.76 0.11 24.72
N VAL A 181 9.59 -1.19 24.51
CA VAL A 181 10.10 -2.23 25.43
C VAL A 181 11.39 -2.75 24.82
N PRO A 182 12.54 -2.67 25.52
CA PRO A 182 13.78 -3.26 25.04
C PRO A 182 13.61 -4.74 24.70
N GLY A 183 14.08 -5.18 23.54
CA GLY A 183 13.95 -6.55 23.05
C GLY A 183 12.60 -6.91 22.43
N VAL A 184 11.56 -6.06 22.53
CA VAL A 184 10.37 -6.22 21.68
C VAL A 184 10.58 -5.37 20.44
N ASP A 185 10.87 -6.05 19.34
CA ASP A 185 11.06 -5.48 18.02
C ASP A 185 9.72 -4.92 17.49
N THR A 186 9.24 -3.82 18.07
CA THR A 186 8.27 -2.98 17.38
C THR A 186 9.06 -2.18 16.39
N ALA A 187 9.18 -2.69 15.16
CA ALA A 187 9.76 -2.00 14.03
C ALA A 187 9.19 -0.58 13.91
N THR A 188 9.89 0.38 14.51
CA THR A 188 10.10 1.70 13.93
C THR A 188 11.53 1.75 13.45
N THR A 189 11.91 0.81 12.58
CA THR A 189 12.96 1.07 11.60
C THR A 189 12.54 2.35 10.92
N SER A 190 13.30 3.42 11.13
CA SER A 190 13.15 4.66 10.38
C SER A 190 12.90 4.32 8.90
N SER A 191 11.99 5.03 8.23
CA SER A 191 11.80 4.85 6.78
C SER A 191 13.06 5.15 5.96
N TRP A 192 14.09 5.71 6.60
CA TRP A 192 15.43 5.94 6.06
C TRP A 192 16.43 4.83 6.37
N ALA A 193 16.04 3.80 7.13
CA ALA A 193 16.86 2.62 7.35
C ALA A 193 17.04 1.89 6.00
N PRO A 194 18.26 1.47 5.64
CA PRO A 194 18.47 0.66 4.45
C PRO A 194 17.66 -0.64 4.52
N VAL A 195 17.02 -1.00 3.41
CA VAL A 195 16.34 -2.28 3.25
C VAL A 195 17.39 -3.39 3.13
N ASP A 196 17.12 -4.57 3.70
CA ASP A 196 17.99 -5.74 3.56
C ASP A 196 17.95 -6.27 2.12
N LEU A 197 18.92 -5.83 1.32
CA LEU A 197 19.08 -6.26 -0.07
C LEU A 197 19.51 -7.72 -0.19
N ALA A 198 20.18 -8.28 0.82
CA ALA A 198 20.63 -9.67 0.80
C ALA A 198 19.41 -10.61 0.87
N ALA A 199 18.42 -10.29 1.70
CA ALA A 199 17.15 -11.00 1.73
C ALA A 199 16.40 -10.93 0.39
N ILE A 200 16.35 -9.76 -0.26
CA ILE A 200 15.72 -9.61 -1.57
C ILE A 200 16.44 -10.45 -2.63
N ILE A 201 17.77 -10.43 -2.67
CA ILE A 201 18.57 -11.22 -3.62
C ILE A 201 18.40 -12.72 -3.37
N ALA A 202 18.38 -13.15 -2.11
CA ALA A 202 18.20 -14.55 -1.73
C ALA A 202 16.85 -15.11 -2.17
N ASN A 203 15.79 -14.29 -2.15
CA ASN A 203 14.46 -14.65 -2.62
C ASN A 203 14.34 -14.67 -4.17
N GLY A 204 15.34 -14.16 -4.89
CA GLY A 204 15.36 -14.06 -6.35
C GLY A 204 14.52 -12.90 -6.89
N GLU A 205 14.68 -12.58 -8.18
CA GLU A 205 13.78 -11.63 -8.87
C GLU A 205 12.36 -12.22 -8.94
N VAL A 206 11.52 -11.84 -8.00
CA VAL A 206 10.08 -12.02 -8.10
C VAL A 206 9.53 -10.74 -8.71
N LEU A 207 9.26 -10.76 -10.02
CA LEU A 207 8.42 -9.72 -10.62
C LEU A 207 7.11 -9.70 -9.86
N GLU A 208 6.77 -8.57 -9.25
CA GLU A 208 5.47 -8.39 -8.60
C GLU A 208 4.37 -8.72 -9.61
N GLN A 209 3.54 -9.71 -9.29
CA GLN A 209 2.44 -10.14 -10.14
C GLN A 209 1.14 -9.54 -9.61
N PRO A 210 0.22 -9.12 -10.50
CA PRO A 210 -1.12 -8.76 -10.08
C PRO A 210 -1.83 -10.03 -9.60
N THR A 211 -2.57 -9.93 -8.50
CA THR A 211 -3.26 -11.07 -7.88
C THR A 211 -4.77 -10.85 -7.73
N GLN A 212 -5.24 -9.61 -7.86
CA GLN A 212 -6.66 -9.28 -7.74
C GLN A 212 -7.25 -8.64 -9.00
N LEU A 213 -8.59 -8.55 -9.03
CA LEU A 213 -9.37 -8.13 -10.20
C LEU A 213 -9.08 -9.02 -11.43
N ALA A 214 -9.44 -10.29 -11.31
CA ALA A 214 -9.22 -11.29 -12.34
C ALA A 214 -10.15 -11.09 -13.55
N ARG A 215 -9.60 -11.30 -14.75
CA ARG A 215 -10.33 -11.54 -15.98
C ARG A 215 -10.81 -12.99 -16.05
N ASN A 216 -11.70 -13.29 -17.00
CA ASN A 216 -12.18 -14.66 -17.24
C ASN A 216 -11.08 -15.66 -17.64
N ASP A 217 -9.95 -15.19 -18.16
CA ASP A 217 -8.79 -16.03 -18.49
C ASP A 217 -7.81 -16.20 -17.31
N GLY A 218 -8.17 -15.69 -16.13
CA GLY A 218 -7.40 -15.82 -14.89
C GLY A 218 -6.31 -14.77 -14.69
N GLN A 219 -6.09 -13.88 -15.68
CA GLN A 219 -5.13 -12.79 -15.57
C GLN A 219 -5.67 -11.68 -14.68
N CYS A 220 -4.85 -11.19 -13.74
CA CYS A 220 -5.24 -10.19 -12.74
C CYS A 220 -4.73 -8.79 -13.10
N LEU A 221 -5.34 -7.77 -12.49
CA LEU A 221 -5.07 -6.36 -12.79
C LEU A 221 -4.63 -5.52 -11.58
N LEU A 222 -4.67 -6.04 -10.36
CA LEU A 222 -4.24 -5.28 -9.18
C LEU A 222 -3.11 -6.00 -8.45
N TYR A 223 -2.04 -5.27 -8.19
CA TYR A 223 -0.89 -5.71 -7.41
C TYR A 223 -1.17 -5.62 -5.90
N PRO A 224 -0.72 -6.58 -5.08
CA PRO A 224 -0.82 -6.48 -3.63
C PRO A 224 0.01 -5.30 -3.10
N ALA A 225 -0.39 -4.72 -1.97
CA ALA A 225 0.30 -3.61 -1.29
C ALA A 225 0.64 -2.41 -2.20
N ALA A 226 -0.17 -2.16 -3.23
CA ALA A 226 0.08 -1.09 -4.20
C ALA A 226 -1.18 -0.28 -4.49
N VAL A 227 -0.97 0.98 -4.89
CA VAL A 227 -2.00 1.96 -5.17
C VAL A 227 -2.29 2.05 -6.66
N HIS A 228 -3.55 1.80 -6.99
CA HIS A 228 -4.10 1.80 -8.35
C HIS A 228 -5.13 2.90 -8.51
N SER A 229 -5.35 3.32 -9.75
CA SER A 229 -6.43 4.24 -10.08
C SER A 229 -7.25 3.76 -11.27
N ILE A 230 -8.54 4.05 -11.24
CA ILE A 230 -9.43 3.90 -12.37
C ILE A 230 -10.19 5.19 -12.63
N SER A 231 -10.12 5.66 -13.87
CA SER A 231 -10.64 6.95 -14.29
C SER A 231 -11.50 6.81 -15.53
N GLY A 232 -12.48 7.69 -15.69
CA GLY A 232 -13.36 7.68 -16.86
C GLY A 232 -14.54 8.62 -16.67
N GLU A 233 -15.32 8.80 -17.73
CA GLU A 233 -16.53 9.62 -17.70
C GLU A 233 -17.54 9.10 -16.64
N PRO A 234 -18.44 9.95 -16.13
CA PRO A 234 -19.58 9.49 -15.35
C PRO A 234 -20.34 8.37 -16.08
N GLU A 235 -20.88 7.41 -15.33
CA GLU A 235 -21.62 6.25 -15.86
C GLU A 235 -20.80 5.27 -16.73
N SER A 236 -19.46 5.36 -16.74
CA SER A 236 -18.60 4.47 -17.54
C SER A 236 -18.40 3.06 -16.99
N GLY A 237 -18.95 2.74 -15.80
CA GLY A 237 -18.84 1.42 -15.18
C GLY A 237 -17.67 1.25 -14.19
N LYS A 238 -17.04 2.33 -13.72
CA LYS A 238 -15.91 2.27 -12.77
C LYS A 238 -16.26 1.55 -11.47
N SER A 239 -17.37 1.94 -10.81
CA SER A 239 -17.81 1.27 -9.58
C SER A 239 -18.17 -0.20 -9.83
N TRP A 240 -18.61 -0.58 -11.04
CA TRP A 240 -18.79 -2.00 -11.38
C TRP A 240 -17.49 -2.78 -11.34
N ILE A 241 -16.40 -2.20 -11.83
CA ILE A 241 -15.07 -2.83 -11.82
C ILE A 241 -14.59 -3.04 -10.37
N ALA A 242 -14.77 -2.05 -9.50
CA ALA A 242 -14.44 -2.20 -8.08
C ALA A 242 -15.33 -3.24 -7.38
N LEU A 243 -16.61 -3.31 -7.70
CA LEU A 243 -17.51 -4.33 -7.15
C LEU A 243 -17.21 -5.73 -7.67
N ILE A 244 -16.71 -5.87 -8.91
CA ILE A 244 -16.20 -7.15 -9.43
C ILE A 244 -15.01 -7.61 -8.61
N ALA A 245 -14.02 -6.74 -8.34
CA ALA A 245 -12.88 -7.07 -7.47
C ALA A 245 -13.36 -7.50 -6.07
N ALA A 246 -14.22 -6.72 -5.43
CA ALA A 246 -14.76 -7.03 -4.11
C ALA A 246 -15.51 -8.37 -4.10
N ALA A 247 -16.37 -8.61 -5.10
CA ALA A 247 -17.10 -9.87 -5.19
C ALA A 247 -16.18 -11.07 -5.45
N GLN A 248 -15.11 -10.91 -6.24
CA GLN A 248 -14.08 -11.95 -6.40
C GLN A 248 -13.43 -12.29 -5.06
N THR A 249 -12.91 -11.30 -4.33
CA THR A 249 -12.30 -11.48 -3.00
C THR A 249 -13.25 -12.19 -2.03
N LEU A 250 -14.52 -11.78 -1.96
CA LEU A 250 -15.51 -12.36 -1.06
C LEU A 250 -15.97 -13.78 -1.45
N ARG A 251 -15.80 -14.19 -2.71
CA ARG A 251 -16.11 -15.56 -3.17
C ARG A 251 -15.00 -16.55 -2.87
N HIS A 252 -13.76 -16.09 -2.70
CA HIS A 252 -12.68 -16.97 -2.28
C HIS A 252 -12.95 -17.50 -0.85
N THR A 253 -12.58 -18.76 -0.61
CA THR A 253 -12.73 -19.45 0.68
C THR A 253 -11.68 -19.04 1.71
N THR A 254 -10.84 -18.07 1.39
CA THR A 254 -9.84 -17.48 2.28
C THR A 254 -10.52 -16.50 3.25
N ASP A 255 -9.93 -16.27 4.43
CA ASP A 255 -10.36 -15.24 5.39
C ASP A 255 -10.01 -13.81 4.90
N GLU A 256 -10.07 -13.56 3.59
CA GLU A 256 -9.72 -12.27 3.02
C GLU A 256 -10.84 -11.25 3.17
N HIS A 257 -10.52 -10.08 3.72
CA HIS A 257 -11.48 -8.99 3.88
C HIS A 257 -11.35 -7.94 2.77
N VAL A 258 -12.42 -7.17 2.58
CA VAL A 258 -12.47 -6.01 1.69
C VAL A 258 -12.84 -4.79 2.51
N THR A 259 -12.02 -3.75 2.49
CA THR A 259 -12.36 -2.43 3.03
C THR A 259 -12.84 -1.53 1.90
N TYR A 260 -14.07 -1.01 1.97
CA TYR A 260 -14.65 -0.15 0.95
C TYR A 260 -14.99 1.21 1.56
N VAL A 261 -14.22 2.25 1.21
CA VAL A 261 -14.45 3.62 1.63
C VAL A 261 -15.19 4.37 0.52
N ASP A 262 -16.47 4.65 0.75
CA ASP A 262 -17.39 5.20 -0.24
C ASP A 262 -17.79 6.64 0.08
N PHE A 263 -17.38 7.57 -0.78
CA PHE A 263 -17.75 8.99 -0.68
C PHE A 263 -18.93 9.35 -1.59
N GLU A 264 -19.39 8.46 -2.46
CA GLU A 264 -20.41 8.76 -3.49
C GLU A 264 -21.75 8.05 -3.27
N ASP A 265 -21.72 6.76 -2.90
CA ASP A 265 -22.88 5.89 -2.85
C ASP A 265 -23.24 5.50 -1.40
N ARG A 266 -24.10 4.49 -1.25
CA ARG A 266 -24.64 3.98 0.01
C ARG A 266 -24.72 2.46 -0.03
N ALA A 267 -24.49 1.83 1.12
CA ALA A 267 -24.51 0.37 1.29
C ALA A 267 -25.75 -0.30 0.66
N GLY A 268 -26.93 0.31 0.80
CA GLY A 268 -28.19 -0.23 0.24
C GLY A 268 -28.23 -0.36 -1.29
N ARG A 269 -27.35 0.32 -2.03
CA ARG A 269 -27.19 0.14 -3.49
C ARG A 269 -25.99 -0.75 -3.84
N VAL A 270 -24.99 -0.80 -2.98
CA VAL A 270 -23.77 -1.61 -3.15
C VAL A 270 -24.02 -3.09 -2.86
N VAL A 271 -24.63 -3.41 -1.72
CA VAL A 271 -24.84 -4.81 -1.27
C VAL A 271 -25.65 -5.63 -2.28
N PRO A 272 -26.78 -5.16 -2.84
CA PRO A 272 -27.50 -5.93 -3.86
C PRO A 272 -26.68 -6.21 -5.12
N ARG A 273 -25.77 -5.30 -5.50
CA ARG A 273 -24.87 -5.51 -6.64
C ARG A 273 -23.83 -6.58 -6.35
N LEU A 274 -23.27 -6.61 -5.14
CA LEU A 274 -22.35 -7.68 -4.72
C LEU A 274 -23.04 -9.06 -4.72
N ILE A 275 -24.28 -9.13 -4.22
CA ILE A 275 -25.08 -10.36 -4.26
C ILE A 275 -25.32 -10.79 -5.71
N ASN A 276 -25.67 -9.86 -6.60
CA ASN A 276 -25.86 -10.15 -8.03
C ASN A 276 -24.56 -10.62 -8.72
N LEU A 277 -23.41 -10.13 -8.27
CA LEU A 277 -22.10 -10.61 -8.69
C LEU A 277 -21.70 -11.95 -8.05
N GLY A 278 -22.58 -12.57 -7.26
CA GLY A 278 -22.37 -13.88 -6.66
C GLY A 278 -21.56 -13.88 -5.36
N ALA A 279 -21.38 -12.73 -4.70
CA ALA A 279 -20.78 -12.70 -3.37
C ALA A 279 -21.73 -13.34 -2.33
N PRO A 280 -21.30 -14.32 -1.52
CA PRO A 280 -22.15 -14.95 -0.51
C PRO A 280 -22.60 -13.93 0.54
N ALA A 281 -23.88 -13.93 0.89
CA ALA A 281 -24.44 -12.98 1.87
C ALA A 281 -23.71 -13.03 3.22
N GLN A 282 -23.32 -14.22 3.68
CA GLN A 282 -22.55 -14.39 4.92
C GLN A 282 -21.15 -13.75 4.81
N ALA A 283 -20.44 -13.97 3.70
CA ALA A 283 -19.14 -13.35 3.45
C ALA A 283 -19.24 -11.82 3.39
N ILE A 284 -20.31 -11.25 2.82
CA ILE A 284 -20.53 -9.80 2.84
C ILE A 284 -20.65 -9.29 4.29
N VAL A 285 -21.41 -9.96 5.15
CA VAL A 285 -21.60 -9.52 6.54
C VAL A 285 -20.31 -9.61 7.35
N GLU A 286 -19.52 -10.66 7.15
CA GLU A 286 -18.33 -10.95 7.96
C GLU A 286 -17.07 -10.25 7.42
N ARG A 287 -16.97 -10.07 6.10
CA ARG A 287 -15.72 -9.71 5.42
C ARG A 287 -15.77 -8.46 4.52
N PHE A 288 -16.94 -7.85 4.32
CA PHE A 288 -17.07 -6.60 3.55
C PHE A 288 -17.26 -5.39 4.48
N HIS A 289 -16.14 -4.72 4.79
CA HIS A 289 -16.09 -3.57 5.69
C HIS A 289 -16.42 -2.28 4.91
N TYR A 290 -17.70 -1.96 4.82
CA TYR A 290 -18.18 -0.76 4.14
C TYR A 290 -18.18 0.47 5.05
N ILE A 291 -17.43 1.50 4.68
CA ILE A 291 -17.26 2.75 5.42
C ILE A 291 -17.78 3.89 4.55
N ARG A 292 -18.71 4.69 5.09
CA ARG A 292 -19.22 5.90 4.43
C ARG A 292 -18.91 7.13 5.27
N PRO A 293 -17.79 7.82 5.00
CA PRO A 293 -17.41 9.01 5.76
C PRO A 293 -18.45 10.13 5.60
N SER A 294 -18.75 10.82 6.71
CA SER A 294 -19.56 12.04 6.71
C SER A 294 -18.77 13.29 7.08
N ALA A 295 -17.49 13.14 7.42
CA ALA A 295 -16.56 14.19 7.81
C ALA A 295 -15.12 13.75 7.50
N ALA A 296 -14.19 14.70 7.50
CA ALA A 296 -12.77 14.43 7.33
C ALA A 296 -12.26 13.40 8.36
N LEU A 297 -11.25 12.62 7.95
CA LEU A 297 -10.66 11.56 8.76
C LEU A 297 -10.00 12.14 10.02
N ASP A 298 -10.58 11.84 11.18
CA ASP A 298 -10.07 12.21 12.50
C ASP A 298 -9.28 11.03 13.13
N PRO A 299 -8.64 11.21 14.30
CA PRO A 299 -7.86 10.14 14.94
C PRO A 299 -8.68 8.87 15.28
N ALA A 300 -9.96 9.02 15.61
CA ALA A 300 -10.83 7.89 15.92
C ALA A 300 -11.19 7.09 14.66
N GLY A 301 -11.55 7.79 13.58
CA GLY A 301 -11.79 7.22 12.26
C GLY A 301 -10.54 6.56 11.69
N ARG A 302 -9.35 7.15 11.89
CA ARG A 302 -8.06 6.57 11.52
C ARG A 302 -7.85 5.21 12.19
N LYS A 303 -8.06 5.13 13.51
CA LYS A 303 -7.93 3.87 14.25
C LYS A 303 -8.89 2.78 13.75
N LEU A 304 -10.14 3.15 13.46
CA LEU A 304 -11.12 2.21 12.91
C LEU A 304 -10.71 1.75 11.51
N LEU A 305 -10.29 2.67 10.65
CA LEU A 305 -9.81 2.36 9.30
C LEU A 305 -8.63 1.38 9.37
N ASP A 306 -7.64 1.63 10.23
CA ASP A 306 -6.47 0.76 10.41
C ASP A 306 -6.85 -0.65 10.88
N THR A 307 -7.86 -0.74 11.74
CA THR A 307 -8.35 -2.03 12.25
C THR A 307 -8.89 -2.91 11.13
N TYR A 308 -9.61 -2.33 10.17
CA TYR A 308 -10.21 -3.09 9.07
C TYR A 308 -9.27 -3.25 7.86
N ALA A 309 -8.45 -2.24 7.59
CA ALA A 309 -7.51 -2.25 6.48
C ALA A 309 -6.41 -3.31 6.67
N SER A 310 -5.87 -3.46 7.88
CA SER A 310 -4.86 -4.47 8.22
C SER A 310 -5.34 -5.93 8.07
N GLN A 311 -6.65 -6.16 8.01
CA GLN A 311 -7.25 -7.48 7.76
C GLN A 311 -7.62 -7.71 6.29
N SER A 312 -7.56 -6.66 5.48
CA SER A 312 -8.06 -6.68 4.11
C SER A 312 -6.96 -7.02 3.11
N SER A 313 -7.30 -7.80 2.09
CA SER A 313 -6.44 -7.98 0.91
C SER A 313 -6.76 -6.98 -0.20
N LEU A 314 -7.94 -6.34 -0.14
CA LEU A 314 -8.42 -5.32 -1.07
C LEU A 314 -8.96 -4.11 -0.30
N ALA A 315 -8.55 -2.91 -0.71
CA ALA A 315 -9.15 -1.67 -0.27
C ALA A 315 -9.63 -0.84 -1.47
N ILE A 316 -10.86 -0.33 -1.41
CA ILE A 316 -11.45 0.49 -2.47
C ILE A 316 -11.74 1.87 -1.91
N ILE A 317 -11.39 2.90 -2.65
CA ILE A 317 -11.76 4.29 -2.37
C ILE A 317 -12.60 4.79 -3.54
N ASP A 318 -13.90 4.94 -3.32
CA ASP A 318 -14.84 5.42 -4.33
C ASP A 318 -15.15 6.90 -4.10
N GLY A 319 -14.81 7.76 -5.08
CA GLY A 319 -14.97 9.21 -4.99
C GLY A 319 -13.74 9.97 -4.48
N VAL A 320 -12.64 9.93 -5.25
CA VAL A 320 -11.42 10.72 -4.93
C VAL A 320 -11.71 12.21 -4.84
N THR A 321 -12.58 12.73 -5.71
CA THR A 321 -12.90 14.16 -5.77
C THR A 321 -13.62 14.62 -4.50
N GLU A 322 -14.61 13.85 -4.06
CA GLU A 322 -15.38 14.05 -2.85
C GLU A 322 -14.50 13.88 -1.61
N ALA A 323 -13.62 12.86 -1.62
CA ALA A 323 -12.67 12.63 -0.54
C ALA A 323 -11.72 13.82 -0.36
N MET A 324 -11.06 14.30 -1.41
CA MET A 324 -10.15 15.46 -1.32
C MET A 324 -10.89 16.71 -0.83
N THR A 325 -12.08 16.97 -1.38
CA THR A 325 -12.92 18.11 -0.98
C THR A 325 -13.29 18.06 0.50
N MET A 326 -13.68 16.88 0.99
CA MET A 326 -14.04 16.66 2.40
C MET A 326 -12.88 16.96 3.36
N HIS A 327 -11.64 16.75 2.91
CA HIS A 327 -10.42 17.02 3.69
C HIS A 327 -9.86 18.43 3.46
N GLY A 328 -10.58 19.28 2.74
CA GLY A 328 -10.15 20.66 2.45
C GLY A 328 -8.96 20.75 1.49
N LEU A 329 -8.75 19.72 0.67
CA LEU A 329 -7.63 19.62 -0.28
C LEU A 329 -8.04 20.09 -1.67
N SER A 330 -7.16 20.80 -2.36
CA SER A 330 -7.37 21.24 -3.74
C SER A 330 -7.10 20.13 -4.75
N LEU A 331 -8.02 19.93 -5.70
CA LEU A 331 -7.87 18.97 -6.80
C LEU A 331 -6.84 19.38 -7.84
N LEU A 332 -6.47 20.67 -7.86
CA LEU A 332 -5.57 21.26 -8.84
C LEU A 332 -4.16 21.46 -8.28
N ASP A 333 -3.99 21.33 -6.97
CA ASP A 333 -2.72 21.55 -6.29
C ASP A 333 -1.95 20.22 -6.12
N ASN A 334 -0.67 20.26 -6.46
CA ASN A 334 0.16 19.06 -6.48
C ASN A 334 0.57 18.62 -5.07
N GLU A 335 0.77 19.56 -4.15
CA GLU A 335 1.11 19.25 -2.76
C GLU A 335 -0.09 18.62 -2.07
N ASP A 336 -1.29 19.15 -2.29
CA ASP A 336 -2.53 18.57 -1.78
C ASP A 336 -2.85 17.19 -2.37
N ALA A 337 -2.55 16.95 -3.66
CA ALA A 337 -2.65 15.62 -4.24
C ALA A 337 -1.68 14.63 -3.59
N ALA A 338 -0.44 15.04 -3.30
CA ALA A 338 0.52 14.21 -2.57
C ALA A 338 0.07 13.95 -1.12
N ARG A 339 -0.41 15.00 -0.43
CA ARG A 339 -0.97 14.88 0.93
C ARG A 339 -2.17 13.94 0.96
N TYR A 340 -3.04 13.97 -0.03
CA TYR A 340 -4.15 13.03 -0.15
C TYR A 340 -3.66 11.59 -0.29
N LEU A 341 -2.69 11.35 -1.20
CA LEU A 341 -2.09 10.04 -1.39
C LEU A 341 -1.48 9.48 -0.10
N ASP A 342 -0.75 10.30 0.66
CA ASP A 342 -0.14 9.90 1.94
C ASP A 342 -1.20 9.72 3.05
N LEU A 343 -2.23 10.57 3.06
CA LEU A 343 -3.28 10.54 4.07
C LEU A 343 -4.07 9.24 4.03
N LEU A 344 -4.42 8.74 2.83
CA LEU A 344 -5.38 7.65 2.70
C LEU A 344 -4.88 6.50 1.81
N PRO A 345 -4.69 6.64 0.48
CA PRO A 345 -4.35 5.49 -0.36
C PRO A 345 -3.03 4.78 -0.02
N ARG A 346 -1.92 5.51 0.16
CA ARG A 346 -0.61 4.91 0.49
C ARG A 346 -0.64 4.29 1.88
N HIS A 347 -1.22 5.01 2.85
CA HIS A 347 -1.39 4.49 4.19
C HIS A 347 -2.19 3.17 4.22
N LEU A 348 -3.20 3.01 3.35
CA LEU A 348 -3.90 1.73 3.22
C LEU A 348 -3.00 0.66 2.57
N ALA A 349 -2.27 1.00 1.50
CA ALA A 349 -1.38 0.07 0.81
C ALA A 349 -0.24 -0.43 1.71
N ASP A 350 0.31 0.44 2.56
CA ASP A 350 1.35 0.12 3.55
C ASP A 350 0.91 -0.94 4.58
N GLN A 351 -0.39 -1.20 4.71
CA GLN A 351 -0.94 -2.27 5.56
C GLN A 351 -1.09 -3.61 4.82
N GLY A 352 -0.78 -3.68 3.52
CA GLY A 352 -0.84 -4.90 2.70
C GLY A 352 -1.89 -4.98 1.59
N PRO A 353 -3.10 -4.37 1.67
CA PRO A 353 -4.11 -4.55 0.62
C PRO A 353 -3.70 -3.92 -0.72
N ALA A 354 -4.19 -4.51 -1.81
CA ALA A 354 -4.27 -3.80 -3.08
C ALA A 354 -5.27 -2.63 -2.94
N VAL A 355 -4.86 -1.40 -3.27
CA VAL A 355 -5.73 -0.22 -3.15
C VAL A 355 -6.21 0.22 -4.52
N LEU A 356 -7.52 0.31 -4.75
CA LEU A 356 -8.13 0.83 -5.98
C LEU A 356 -8.89 2.13 -5.72
N GLN A 357 -8.42 3.22 -6.33
CA GLN A 357 -9.09 4.53 -6.29
C GLN A 357 -9.95 4.77 -7.53
N ILE A 358 -11.17 5.26 -7.34
CA ILE A 358 -12.08 5.67 -8.43
C ILE A 358 -12.12 7.19 -8.53
N ASP A 359 -11.81 7.72 -9.72
CA ASP A 359 -11.90 9.15 -10.03
C ASP A 359 -12.75 9.40 -11.28
N HIS A 360 -13.32 10.60 -11.38
CA HIS A 360 -14.04 11.06 -12.56
C HIS A 360 -13.14 11.93 -13.43
N VAL A 361 -13.27 11.81 -14.75
CA VAL A 361 -12.65 12.75 -15.68
C VAL A 361 -13.68 13.84 -16.05
N VAL A 362 -13.31 15.10 -15.91
CA VAL A 362 -14.19 16.25 -16.22
C VAL A 362 -14.25 16.47 -17.75
N LYS A 363 -15.43 16.87 -18.24
CA LYS A 363 -15.89 16.80 -19.64
C LYS A 363 -15.25 17.77 -20.66
N ASP A 364 -14.14 18.44 -20.36
CA ASP A 364 -13.53 19.39 -21.31
C ASP A 364 -12.67 18.67 -22.36
N SER A 365 -13.35 18.13 -23.36
CA SER A 365 -12.80 17.36 -24.48
C SER A 365 -11.98 18.19 -25.48
N GLU A 366 -12.02 19.52 -25.45
CA GLU A 366 -11.37 20.38 -26.46
C GLU A 366 -9.94 20.84 -26.12
N LYS A 367 -9.45 20.58 -24.89
CA LYS A 367 -8.05 20.84 -24.50
C LYS A 367 -7.27 19.56 -24.19
N GLN A 368 -7.71 18.42 -24.74
CA GLN A 368 -7.05 17.13 -24.55
C GLN A 368 -5.80 16.99 -25.41
N GLY A 369 -4.74 17.69 -25.02
CA GLY A 369 -3.40 17.14 -25.20
C GLY A 369 -3.28 15.85 -24.39
N ARG A 370 -2.36 14.95 -24.78
CA ARG A 370 -2.09 13.62 -24.20
C ARG A 370 -1.84 13.60 -22.68
N TRP A 371 -1.82 14.75 -22.02
CA TRP A 371 -1.53 14.95 -20.60
C TRP A 371 -2.23 16.24 -20.15
N ALA A 372 -3.42 16.15 -19.54
CA ALA A 372 -3.95 17.27 -18.79
C ALA A 372 -3.06 17.46 -17.56
N ILE A 373 -2.54 18.67 -17.36
CA ILE A 373 -1.53 18.99 -16.34
C ILE A 373 -1.99 18.53 -14.93
N GLY A 374 -3.28 18.58 -14.60
CA GLY A 374 -3.82 18.06 -13.32
C GLY A 374 -3.98 16.53 -13.23
N ALA A 375 -4.20 15.82 -14.35
CA ALA A 375 -4.30 14.36 -14.38
C ALA A 375 -2.92 13.69 -14.33
N GLY A 376 -1.89 14.33 -14.88
CA GLY A 376 -0.51 13.83 -14.85
C GLY A 376 0.07 13.73 -13.45
N HIS A 377 -0.32 14.63 -12.53
CA HIS A 377 0.23 14.67 -11.18
C HIS A 377 -0.40 13.63 -10.23
N LYS A 378 -1.71 13.33 -10.36
CA LYS A 378 -2.34 12.20 -9.64
C LYS A 378 -1.73 10.85 -10.02
N LEU A 379 -1.25 10.71 -11.25
CA LEU A 379 -0.61 9.48 -11.76
C LEU A 379 0.83 9.30 -11.28
N ALA A 380 1.54 10.38 -10.93
CA ALA A 380 2.96 10.33 -10.58
C ALA A 380 3.19 9.53 -9.28
N GLY A 381 2.29 9.69 -8.30
CA GLY A 381 2.44 9.09 -6.98
C GLY A 381 2.01 7.62 -6.86
N LEU A 382 1.45 7.02 -7.92
CA LEU A 382 1.01 5.62 -7.94
C LEU A 382 2.21 4.66 -8.11
N ASP A 383 2.20 3.59 -7.33
CA ASP A 383 3.14 2.47 -7.36
C ASP A 383 2.57 1.19 -7.97
N GLY A 384 1.25 1.09 -8.17
CA GLY A 384 0.60 0.08 -8.99
C GLY A 384 0.36 0.52 -10.43
N ALA A 385 -0.85 0.27 -10.92
CA ALA A 385 -1.30 0.59 -12.28
C ALA A 385 -2.44 1.62 -12.32
N ALA A 386 -2.51 2.36 -13.43
CA ALA A 386 -3.53 3.36 -13.68
C ALA A 386 -4.34 3.03 -14.93
N TYR A 387 -5.66 3.06 -14.79
CA TYR A 387 -6.61 2.62 -15.79
C TYR A 387 -7.53 3.75 -16.26
N GLY A 388 -7.81 3.75 -17.56
CA GLY A 388 -8.86 4.57 -18.19
C GLY A 388 -10.00 3.69 -18.68
N VAL A 389 -11.23 4.10 -18.43
CA VAL A 389 -12.45 3.38 -18.84
C VAL A 389 -13.20 4.18 -19.88
N LYS A 390 -13.49 3.53 -21.01
CA LYS A 390 -14.25 4.11 -22.12
C LYS A 390 -15.41 3.21 -22.51
N VAL A 391 -16.63 3.74 -22.46
CA VAL A 391 -17.82 3.01 -22.91
C VAL A 391 -17.73 2.74 -24.41
N LEU A 392 -17.93 1.48 -24.79
CA LEU A 392 -18.04 1.02 -26.17
C LEU A 392 -19.52 0.85 -26.53
N GLU A 393 -20.26 0.16 -25.67
CA GLU A 393 -21.70 -0.09 -25.79
C GLU A 393 -22.39 0.42 -24.52
N PRO A 394 -23.38 1.32 -24.63
CA PRO A 394 -23.99 1.94 -23.47
C PRO A 394 -24.68 0.92 -22.55
N PHE A 395 -24.43 1.02 -21.25
CA PHE A 395 -25.12 0.25 -20.23
C PHE A 395 -26.61 0.58 -20.18
N GLY A 396 -27.43 -0.37 -19.75
CA GLY A 396 -28.86 -0.16 -19.53
C GLY A 396 -29.63 -1.45 -19.34
N ARG A 397 -30.88 -1.34 -18.91
CA ARG A 397 -31.75 -2.48 -18.63
C ARG A 397 -32.10 -3.22 -19.92
N GLY A 398 -32.09 -4.55 -19.88
CA GLY A 398 -32.51 -5.39 -21.00
C GLY A 398 -31.48 -5.50 -22.14
N LYS A 399 -30.24 -5.07 -21.93
CA LYS A 399 -29.16 -5.16 -22.94
C LYS A 399 -27.82 -5.50 -22.29
N ILE A 400 -26.86 -5.86 -23.13
CA ILE A 400 -25.45 -5.95 -22.77
C ILE A 400 -24.84 -4.56 -22.97
N GLY A 401 -24.06 -4.08 -22.01
CA GLY A 401 -23.19 -2.93 -22.18
C GLY A 401 -21.73 -3.34 -22.04
N ARG A 402 -20.85 -2.61 -22.72
CA ARG A 402 -19.41 -2.90 -22.77
C ARG A 402 -18.59 -1.64 -22.58
N ALA A 403 -17.50 -1.73 -21.83
CA ALA A 403 -16.51 -0.67 -21.73
C ALA A 403 -15.08 -1.23 -21.88
N ALA A 404 -14.24 -0.51 -22.62
CA ALA A 404 -12.81 -0.81 -22.71
C ALA A 404 -12.08 -0.25 -21.50
N ILE A 405 -11.22 -1.08 -20.90
CA ILE A 405 -10.29 -0.70 -19.85
C ILE A 405 -8.90 -0.62 -20.50
N ALA A 406 -8.29 0.55 -20.44
CA ALA A 406 -6.96 0.80 -20.97
C ALA A 406 -5.96 1.08 -19.85
N VAL A 407 -4.76 0.50 -19.95
CA VAL A 407 -3.65 0.81 -19.05
C VAL A 407 -2.92 2.07 -19.54
N HIS A 408 -2.73 3.03 -18.64
CA HIS A 408 -2.04 4.29 -18.89
C HIS A 408 -0.67 4.34 -18.21
N LYS A 409 -0.57 3.72 -17.03
CA LYS A 409 0.66 3.55 -16.27
C LYS A 409 0.64 2.16 -15.64
N ASP A 410 1.80 1.53 -15.59
CA ASP A 410 2.03 0.27 -14.91
C ASP A 410 3.47 0.30 -14.43
N ARG A 411 3.67 0.37 -13.11
CA ARG A 411 5.01 0.53 -12.52
C ARG A 411 5.72 -0.82 -12.37
N PRO A 412 5.06 -1.91 -11.93
CA PRO A 412 5.70 -3.24 -11.93
C PRO A 412 5.83 -3.85 -13.34
N GLY A 413 4.86 -3.61 -14.24
CA GLY A 413 4.99 -3.92 -15.68
C GLY A 413 4.23 -5.17 -16.18
N ALA A 414 3.83 -6.08 -15.30
CA ALA A 414 3.17 -7.33 -15.66
C ALA A 414 1.77 -7.13 -16.31
N VAL A 415 1.01 -6.14 -15.86
CA VAL A 415 -0.29 -5.78 -16.45
C VAL A 415 -0.12 -5.31 -17.91
N ARG A 416 0.99 -4.65 -18.22
CA ARG A 416 1.28 -4.17 -19.57
C ARG A 416 1.67 -5.30 -20.53
N GLU A 417 2.23 -6.40 -20.02
CA GLU A 417 2.57 -7.58 -20.82
C GLU A 417 1.33 -8.30 -21.36
N ILE A 418 0.24 -8.30 -20.58
CA ILE A 418 -1.04 -8.93 -20.95
C ILE A 418 -1.98 -8.00 -21.75
N ALA A 419 -1.55 -6.78 -22.06
CA ALA A 419 -2.34 -5.79 -22.76
C ALA A 419 -2.23 -5.90 -24.29
N LEU A 420 -3.35 -5.75 -24.99
CA LEU A 420 -3.40 -5.60 -26.45
C LEU A 420 -3.28 -4.11 -26.82
N GLY A 421 -2.06 -3.66 -27.06
CA GLY A 421 -1.76 -2.24 -27.22
C GLY A 421 -1.88 -1.51 -25.89
N ASN A 422 -2.90 -0.66 -25.73
CA ASN A 422 -3.23 -0.07 -24.43
C ASN A 422 -4.44 -0.73 -23.76
N ALA A 423 -5.21 -1.57 -24.47
CA ALA A 423 -6.39 -2.21 -23.90
C ALA A 423 -5.97 -3.43 -23.06
N VAL A 424 -6.45 -3.52 -21.83
CA VAL A 424 -6.08 -4.59 -20.90
C VAL A 424 -7.24 -5.50 -20.53
N ALA A 425 -8.47 -5.01 -20.64
CA ALA A 425 -9.69 -5.78 -20.43
C ALA A 425 -10.91 -5.09 -21.06
N HIS A 426 -11.97 -5.85 -21.29
CA HIS A 426 -13.31 -5.31 -21.49
C HIS A 426 -14.17 -5.61 -20.27
N LEU A 427 -14.84 -4.58 -19.74
CA LEU A 427 -15.94 -4.73 -18.80
C LEU A 427 -17.19 -5.09 -19.61
N VAL A 428 -17.85 -6.18 -19.24
CA VAL A 428 -19.16 -6.55 -19.78
C VAL A 428 -20.17 -6.53 -18.65
N ILE A 429 -21.33 -5.90 -18.89
CA ILE A 429 -22.48 -5.94 -17.98
C ILE A 429 -23.68 -6.44 -18.77
N ASP A 430 -24.18 -7.62 -18.41
CA ASP A 430 -25.38 -8.20 -18.99
C ASP A 430 -26.58 -7.98 -18.07
N SER A 431 -27.53 -7.18 -18.54
CA SER A 431 -28.78 -6.88 -17.84
C SER A 431 -30.01 -7.44 -18.56
N ARG A 432 -29.86 -8.46 -19.42
CA ARG A 432 -30.98 -9.10 -20.15
C ARG A 432 -31.80 -10.07 -19.30
N GLY A 433 -31.16 -10.74 -18.34
CA GLY A 433 -31.81 -11.71 -17.45
C GLY A 433 -32.47 -11.07 -16.23
N ASP A 434 -33.10 -11.92 -15.41
CA ASP A 434 -33.71 -11.53 -14.12
C ASP A 434 -32.66 -11.03 -13.11
N SER A 435 -31.41 -11.49 -13.25
CA SER A 435 -30.25 -11.02 -12.49
C SER A 435 -29.22 -10.39 -13.43
N MET A 436 -28.65 -9.27 -13.00
CA MET A 436 -27.56 -8.60 -13.72
C MET A 436 -26.23 -9.30 -13.44
N ALA A 437 -25.48 -9.64 -14.49
CA ALA A 437 -24.15 -10.21 -14.40
C ALA A 437 -23.11 -9.19 -14.91
N ALA A 438 -21.91 -9.19 -14.33
CA ALA A 438 -20.79 -8.42 -14.87
C ALA A 438 -19.47 -9.15 -14.65
N TRP A 439 -18.56 -9.04 -15.62
CA TRP A 439 -17.24 -9.66 -15.60
C TRP A 439 -16.23 -8.85 -16.41
N LEU A 440 -14.95 -9.21 -16.25
CA LEU A 440 -13.88 -8.73 -17.10
C LEU A 440 -13.43 -9.84 -18.05
N GLU A 441 -13.31 -9.52 -19.32
CA GLU A 441 -12.76 -10.43 -20.33
C GLU A 441 -11.48 -9.85 -20.93
N GLU A 442 -10.70 -10.71 -21.59
CA GLU A 442 -9.52 -10.30 -22.34
C GLU A 442 -9.90 -9.21 -23.37
N PRO A 443 -8.97 -8.29 -23.68
CA PRO A 443 -9.20 -7.28 -24.69
C PRO A 443 -9.27 -7.97 -26.04
N SER A 444 -10.49 -8.27 -26.51
CA SER A 444 -10.68 -8.72 -27.87
C SER A 444 -10.31 -7.59 -28.82
N SER A 445 -9.46 -7.85 -29.80
CA SER A 445 -9.45 -6.96 -30.97
C SER A 445 -10.87 -6.93 -31.50
N MET A 446 -11.39 -5.74 -31.83
CA MET A 446 -12.55 -5.58 -32.74
C MET A 446 -12.51 -6.72 -33.75
N PRO A 447 -13.60 -7.50 -33.97
CA PRO A 447 -13.54 -8.66 -34.84
C PRO A 447 -12.84 -8.27 -36.14
N LYS A 448 -11.65 -8.82 -36.31
CA LYS A 448 -10.84 -8.57 -37.50
C LYS A 448 -11.56 -9.32 -38.62
N SER A 449 -11.84 -8.64 -39.73
CA SER A 449 -12.11 -9.37 -40.97
C SER A 449 -10.87 -10.22 -41.31
N ALA A 450 -11.02 -11.24 -42.15
CA ALA A 450 -9.97 -12.17 -42.56
C ALA A 450 -8.72 -11.48 -43.17
N ASP A 451 -8.77 -10.16 -43.40
CA ASP A 451 -7.70 -9.29 -43.89
C ASP A 451 -7.07 -8.36 -42.83
N GLY A 452 -7.47 -8.45 -41.57
CA GLY A 452 -6.82 -7.73 -40.45
C GLY A 452 -7.22 -6.25 -40.27
N ALA A 453 -8.14 -5.72 -41.08
CA ALA A 453 -8.76 -4.41 -40.84
C ALA A 453 -9.98 -4.57 -39.91
N GLY A 454 -10.12 -3.73 -38.88
CA GLY A 454 -11.24 -3.82 -37.93
C GLY A 454 -12.61 -3.65 -38.60
N ARG A 455 -13.63 -4.39 -38.16
CA ARG A 455 -15.01 -4.35 -38.68
C ARG A 455 -15.92 -3.40 -37.89
N PRO A 456 -16.22 -2.18 -38.38
CA PRO A 456 -17.17 -1.29 -37.73
C PRO A 456 -18.62 -1.65 -38.13
N THR A 457 -19.15 -2.75 -37.58
CA THR A 457 -20.47 -3.35 -37.93
C THR A 457 -21.62 -2.34 -37.96
N HIS A 458 -21.71 -1.47 -36.97
CA HIS A 458 -22.75 -0.43 -36.92
C HIS A 458 -22.66 0.58 -38.08
N LEU A 459 -21.44 0.93 -38.53
CA LEU A 459 -21.24 1.79 -39.71
C LEU A 459 -21.46 1.00 -41.00
N MET A 460 -21.14 -0.30 -41.02
CA MET A 460 -21.42 -1.18 -42.15
C MET A 460 -22.93 -1.26 -42.41
N GLU A 461 -23.77 -1.38 -41.38
CA GLU A 461 -25.23 -1.34 -41.57
C GLU A 461 -25.70 0.01 -42.12
N LYS A 462 -25.21 1.13 -41.58
CA LYS A 462 -25.58 2.46 -42.08
C LYS A 462 -25.17 2.67 -43.54
N VAL A 463 -23.98 2.20 -43.91
CA VAL A 463 -23.50 2.23 -45.30
C VAL A 463 -24.35 1.32 -46.19
N SER A 464 -24.68 0.10 -45.74
CA SER A 464 -25.58 -0.81 -46.48
C SER A 464 -26.92 -0.14 -46.76
N ARG A 465 -27.58 0.40 -45.73
CA ARG A 465 -28.87 1.10 -45.86
C ARG A 465 -28.80 2.28 -46.83
N TYR A 466 -27.70 3.04 -46.78
CA TYR A 466 -27.50 4.19 -47.67
C TYR A 466 -27.34 3.75 -49.14
N VAL A 467 -26.53 2.72 -49.42
CA VAL A 467 -26.30 2.25 -50.80
C VAL A 467 -27.52 1.49 -51.34
N GLU A 468 -28.33 0.87 -50.48
CA GLU A 468 -29.65 0.32 -50.85
C GLU A 468 -30.59 1.42 -51.35
N MET A 469 -30.61 2.56 -50.66
CA MET A 469 -31.45 3.70 -51.02
C MET A 469 -30.91 4.48 -52.23
N TYR A 470 -29.58 4.47 -52.44
CA TYR A 470 -28.90 5.14 -53.54
C TYR A 470 -27.94 4.21 -54.29
N PRO A 471 -28.45 3.25 -55.09
CA PRO A 471 -27.61 2.34 -55.86
C PRO A 471 -26.68 3.10 -56.83
N GLY A 472 -25.39 2.77 -56.81
CA GLY A 472 -24.38 3.43 -57.63
C GLY A 472 -23.73 4.66 -56.98
N ALA A 473 -24.04 4.96 -55.71
CA ALA A 473 -23.41 6.04 -54.95
C ALA A 473 -21.88 5.94 -54.98
N SER A 474 -21.21 7.08 -55.23
CA SER A 474 -19.75 7.11 -55.17
C SER A 474 -19.28 7.07 -53.71
N GLN A 475 -18.02 6.69 -53.50
CA GLN A 475 -17.42 6.72 -52.16
C GLN A 475 -17.60 8.09 -51.45
N ASN A 476 -17.47 9.18 -52.21
CA ASN A 476 -17.67 10.54 -51.68
C ASN A 476 -19.13 10.84 -51.31
N ASP A 477 -20.09 10.26 -52.03
CA ASP A 477 -21.51 10.44 -51.72
C ASP A 477 -21.86 9.73 -50.41
N ILE A 478 -21.33 8.52 -50.21
CA ILE A 478 -21.47 7.76 -48.96
C ILE A 478 -20.82 8.52 -47.79
N GLU A 479 -19.60 9.04 -47.97
CA GLU A 479 -18.89 9.83 -46.94
C GLU A 479 -19.64 11.10 -46.52
N LYS A 480 -20.45 11.69 -47.42
CA LYS A 480 -21.28 12.87 -47.14
C LYS A 480 -22.67 12.51 -46.62
N GLY A 481 -23.23 11.41 -47.08
CA GLY A 481 -24.61 11.00 -46.83
C GLY A 481 -24.79 10.14 -45.57
N VAL A 482 -23.71 9.53 -45.07
CA VAL A 482 -23.73 8.70 -43.86
C VAL A 482 -22.99 9.40 -42.73
N THR A 483 -23.66 9.57 -41.58
CA THR A 483 -23.05 10.19 -40.42
C THR A 483 -21.98 9.28 -39.78
N GLY A 484 -20.72 9.73 -39.81
CA GLY A 484 -19.58 9.03 -39.19
C GLY A 484 -18.25 9.74 -39.46
N LYS A 485 -17.18 9.37 -38.75
CA LYS A 485 -15.83 9.87 -39.09
C LYS A 485 -15.35 9.19 -40.37
N VAL A 486 -14.84 9.97 -41.32
CA VAL A 486 -14.43 9.51 -42.67
C VAL A 486 -13.54 8.27 -42.64
N GLN A 487 -12.57 8.19 -41.73
CA GLN A 487 -11.69 7.03 -41.62
C GLN A 487 -12.44 5.72 -41.37
N TYR A 488 -13.47 5.73 -40.51
CA TYR A 488 -14.25 4.54 -40.16
C TYR A 488 -15.33 4.23 -41.19
N LEU A 489 -15.86 5.25 -41.90
CA LEU A 489 -16.74 5.04 -43.05
C LEU A 489 -16.00 4.31 -44.18
N ARG A 490 -14.75 4.71 -44.47
CA ARG A 490 -13.91 4.01 -45.45
C ARG A 490 -13.61 2.57 -45.04
N MET A 491 -13.35 2.33 -43.76
CA MET A 491 -13.19 0.97 -43.23
C MET A 491 -14.47 0.16 -43.44
N ALA A 492 -15.64 0.69 -43.08
CA ALA A 492 -16.93 0.03 -43.28
C ALA A 492 -17.20 -0.32 -44.75
N ILE A 493 -16.96 0.63 -45.67
CA ILE A 493 -17.12 0.41 -47.12
C ILE A 493 -16.20 -0.71 -47.60
N ASN A 494 -14.93 -0.69 -47.19
CA ASN A 494 -13.96 -1.71 -47.59
C ASN A 494 -14.34 -3.10 -47.05
N SER A 495 -14.77 -3.21 -45.80
CA SER A 495 -15.23 -4.48 -45.21
C SER A 495 -16.45 -5.04 -45.95
N LEU A 496 -17.45 -4.20 -46.24
CA LEU A 496 -18.63 -4.63 -47.00
C LEU A 496 -18.30 -5.10 -48.42
N VAL A 497 -17.31 -4.50 -49.08
CA VAL A 497 -16.86 -4.93 -50.40
C VAL A 497 -16.07 -6.24 -50.31
N ALA A 498 -15.15 -6.34 -49.35
CA ALA A 498 -14.34 -7.54 -49.14
C ALA A 498 -15.20 -8.77 -48.80
N GLU A 499 -16.26 -8.56 -48.01
CA GLU A 499 -17.18 -9.61 -47.57
C GLU A 499 -18.31 -9.88 -48.58
N GLY A 500 -18.33 -9.19 -49.72
CA GLY A 500 -19.29 -9.44 -50.80
C GLY A 500 -20.70 -8.89 -50.58
N TYR A 501 -20.90 -8.00 -49.60
CA TYR A 501 -22.17 -7.26 -49.43
C TYR A 501 -22.31 -6.12 -50.45
N LEU A 502 -21.20 -5.49 -50.83
CA LEU A 502 -21.17 -4.44 -51.86
C LEU A 502 -20.26 -4.84 -53.04
N THR A 503 -20.67 -4.45 -54.24
CA THR A 503 -19.80 -4.47 -55.44
C THR A 503 -19.34 -3.07 -55.78
N VAL A 504 -18.17 -2.98 -56.44
CA VAL A 504 -17.60 -1.72 -56.92
C VAL A 504 -17.53 -1.75 -58.44
N THR A 505 -18.13 -0.75 -59.07
CA THR A 505 -18.00 -0.49 -60.52
C THR A 505 -17.24 0.80 -60.77
N ALA A 506 -16.54 0.86 -61.89
CA ALA A 506 -15.86 2.07 -62.33
C ALA A 506 -16.88 3.08 -62.86
N GLY A 507 -16.99 4.23 -62.21
CA GLY A 507 -17.79 5.36 -62.64
C GLY A 507 -17.00 6.36 -63.50
N PRO A 508 -17.67 7.43 -63.97
CA PRO A 508 -17.03 8.50 -64.72
C PRO A 508 -15.86 9.11 -63.95
N ARG A 509 -14.74 9.42 -64.62
CA ARG A 509 -13.52 9.98 -63.99
C ARG A 509 -12.89 9.08 -62.92
N ASN A 510 -12.95 7.75 -63.11
CA ASN A 510 -12.31 6.77 -62.25
C ASN A 510 -12.87 6.74 -60.81
N THR A 511 -14.13 7.15 -60.63
CA THR A 511 -14.81 7.05 -59.34
C THR A 511 -15.18 5.60 -59.02
N ARG A 512 -15.19 5.25 -57.73
CA ARG A 512 -15.64 3.93 -57.27
C ARG A 512 -17.11 4.05 -56.87
N ASN A 513 -17.99 3.46 -57.66
CA ASN A 513 -19.43 3.45 -57.43
C ASN A 513 -19.84 2.14 -56.79
N HIS A 514 -20.67 2.20 -55.75
CA HIS A 514 -21.01 1.05 -54.92
C HIS A 514 -22.44 0.61 -55.17
N SER A 515 -22.69 -0.70 -55.18
CA SER A 515 -24.05 -1.26 -55.29
C SER A 515 -24.18 -2.47 -54.39
N VAL A 516 -25.37 -2.69 -53.84
CA VAL A 516 -25.62 -3.78 -52.90
C VAL A 516 -25.75 -5.10 -53.65
N ILE A 517 -24.96 -6.09 -53.25
CA ILE A 517 -25.10 -7.48 -53.66
C ILE A 517 -25.95 -8.23 -52.64
N ALA A 518 -25.64 -8.04 -51.35
CA ALA A 518 -26.35 -8.63 -50.22
C ALA A 518 -26.54 -7.58 -49.13
N VAL A 519 -27.69 -7.62 -48.47
CA VAL A 519 -28.04 -6.67 -47.42
C VAL A 519 -27.27 -7.03 -46.14
N PHE A 520 -26.55 -6.06 -45.57
CA PHE A 520 -25.92 -6.21 -44.27
C PHE A 520 -26.80 -5.57 -43.18
N ARG A 521 -27.09 -6.34 -42.13
CA ARG A 521 -27.78 -5.91 -40.90
C ARG A 521 -27.01 -6.47 -39.71
N GLU A 522 -26.81 -5.66 -38.68
CA GLU A 522 -26.04 -6.01 -37.49
C GLU A 522 -26.63 -7.23 -36.77
N ASP A 523 -27.96 -7.34 -36.72
CA ASP A 523 -28.69 -8.38 -35.96
C ASP A 523 -28.68 -9.79 -36.59
N GLU A 524 -28.31 -9.95 -37.87
CA GLU A 524 -28.35 -11.26 -38.58
C GLU A 524 -26.97 -11.93 -38.70
N SER A 525 -25.88 -11.22 -38.39
CA SER A 525 -24.50 -11.68 -38.61
C SER A 525 -23.84 -12.37 -37.41
N ASP A 526 -24.48 -12.38 -36.24
CA ASP A 526 -24.02 -13.08 -35.02
C ASP A 526 -24.51 -14.54 -34.93
N ALA A 527 -25.18 -15.06 -35.97
CA ALA A 527 -25.78 -16.39 -36.00
C ALA A 527 -25.03 -17.43 -36.89
N SER A 528 -23.78 -17.17 -37.26
CA SER A 528 -22.98 -18.06 -38.12
C SER A 528 -21.60 -18.38 -37.55
#